data_AF-A0A3D1MAT8-F1
#
_entry.id   AF-A0A3D1MAT8-F1
#
_cell.length_a   1.000
_cell.length_b   1.000
_cell.length_c   1.000
_cell.angle_alpha   90.00
_cell.angle_beta   90.00
_cell.angle_gamma   90.00
#
_symmetry.space_group_name_H-M   'P 1'
#
loop_
_entity.id
_entity.type
_entity.pdbx_description
1 polymer ?
#
loop_
_entity_poly.entity_id
_entity_poly.type
_entity_poly.pdbx_seq_one_letter_code
_entity_poly.pdbx_strand_id
1 'polypeptide(L)'
;MAWSYDATDLGTGTASGRLNSVRLLVGDTDTNDQQVQNEEITFALSQTSDNIYQAGAWTARTIAAQYSRRVTQNLSGALSANYSDLANQYTQLALDLELNGKKAGASVGVKAGGISIAVVDNVRQNTDRVPPSFRRDRFKNPPSYSGDDYDYS
;
A
#
# COMPACT_ATOMS: atom_id res chain seq x y z
N MET A 1 27.31 -5.88 7.03
CA MET A 1 27.06 -4.53 7.59
C MET A 1 27.69 -3.52 6.68
N ALA A 2 26.96 -3.14 5.65
CA ALA A 2 27.35 -2.11 4.72
C ALA A 2 26.09 -1.53 4.09
N TRP A 3 26.07 -0.23 3.85
CA TRP A 3 25.10 0.38 2.96
C TRP A 3 25.44 -0.01 1.51
N SER A 4 24.44 -0.36 0.72
CA SER A 4 24.60 -0.52 -0.72
C SER A 4 23.34 -0.10 -1.45
N TYR A 5 23.52 0.47 -2.63
CA TYR A 5 22.45 0.75 -3.57
C TYR A 5 22.92 0.46 -5.00
N ASP A 6 22.14 -0.33 -5.73
CA ASP A 6 22.31 -0.56 -7.16
C ASP A 6 20.99 -0.29 -7.88
N ALA A 7 20.95 0.79 -8.68
CA ALA A 7 19.77 1.17 -9.45
C ALA A 7 19.47 0.22 -10.61
N THR A 8 20.40 -0.67 -10.99
CA THR A 8 20.20 -1.67 -12.04
C THR A 8 19.57 -2.96 -11.53
N ASP A 9 19.62 -3.20 -10.21
CA ASP A 9 19.00 -4.35 -9.53
C ASP A 9 17.82 -3.86 -8.68
N LEU A 10 16.73 -3.47 -9.35
CA LEU A 10 15.46 -3.13 -8.72
C LEU A 10 14.42 -4.21 -9.03
N GLY A 11 13.65 -4.60 -8.01
CA GLY A 11 12.56 -5.55 -8.17
C GLY A 11 12.13 -6.20 -6.87
N THR A 12 11.22 -7.17 -6.98
CA THR A 12 10.70 -7.91 -5.83
C THR A 12 11.14 -9.39 -5.80
N GLY A 13 11.75 -9.87 -6.88
CA GLY A 13 12.08 -11.29 -7.06
C GLY A 13 13.33 -11.76 -6.31
N THR A 14 14.33 -10.90 -6.11
CA THR A 14 15.59 -11.21 -5.42
C THR A 14 15.69 -10.46 -4.10
N ALA A 15 16.50 -10.97 -3.17
CA ALA A 15 16.73 -10.30 -1.88
C ALA A 15 17.41 -8.93 -2.07
N SER A 16 18.41 -8.85 -2.95
CA SER A 16 19.11 -7.60 -3.29
C SER A 16 18.18 -6.61 -4.00
N GLY A 17 17.37 -7.08 -4.95
CA GLY A 17 16.39 -6.27 -5.66
C GLY A 17 15.38 -5.63 -4.71
N ARG A 18 14.86 -6.40 -3.73
CA ARG A 18 13.94 -5.88 -2.70
C ARG A 18 14.60 -4.83 -1.82
N LEU A 19 15.84 -5.08 -1.40
CA LEU A 19 16.62 -4.13 -0.60
C LEU A 19 16.81 -2.81 -1.34
N ASN A 20 17.28 -2.85 -2.58
CA ASN A 20 17.48 -1.66 -3.42
C ASN A 20 16.14 -0.95 -3.70
N SER A 21 15.04 -1.70 -3.85
CA SER A 21 13.71 -1.14 -4.07
C SER A 21 13.17 -0.42 -2.84
N VAL A 22 13.33 -0.99 -1.64
CA VAL A 22 12.97 -0.31 -0.38
C VAL A 22 13.79 0.98 -0.22
N ARG A 23 15.09 0.90 -0.49
CA ARG A 23 16.02 2.02 -0.40
C ARG A 23 15.65 3.16 -1.36
N LEU A 24 15.27 2.82 -2.60
CA LEU A 24 14.71 3.75 -3.58
C LEU A 24 13.41 4.41 -3.07
N LEU A 25 12.48 3.63 -2.52
CA LEU A 25 11.19 4.14 -2.03
C LEU A 25 11.33 5.13 -0.88
N VAL A 26 12.35 4.98 -0.04
CA VAL A 26 12.63 5.89 1.09
C VAL A 26 13.58 7.03 0.72
N GLY A 27 14.12 7.06 -0.51
CA GLY A 27 15.03 8.10 -0.97
C GLY A 27 16.47 7.99 -0.43
N ASP A 28 16.85 6.87 0.18
CA ASP A 28 18.19 6.65 0.74
C ASP A 28 19.16 6.11 -0.32
N THR A 29 19.31 6.84 -1.43
CA THR A 29 20.08 6.39 -2.62
C THR A 29 21.42 7.09 -2.79
N ASP A 30 21.71 8.14 -2.00
CA ASP A 30 23.00 8.84 -2.03
C ASP A 30 24.02 8.16 -1.11
N THR A 31 25.14 7.71 -1.69
CA THR A 31 26.25 7.10 -0.93
C THR A 31 26.89 8.06 0.07
N ASN A 32 26.76 9.37 -0.13
CA ASN A 32 27.31 10.39 0.76
C ASN A 32 26.36 10.79 1.90
N ASP A 33 25.08 10.37 1.83
CA ASP A 33 24.06 10.70 2.83
C ASP A 33 23.22 9.46 3.19
N GLN A 34 23.91 8.45 3.74
CA GLN A 34 23.33 7.16 4.10
C GLN A 34 22.42 7.29 5.33
N GLN A 35 21.15 6.91 5.19
CA GLN A 35 20.17 7.00 6.28
C GLN A 35 20.06 5.70 7.10
N VAL A 36 20.07 4.55 6.42
CA VAL A 36 19.90 3.23 7.04
C VAL A 36 20.82 2.15 6.45
N GLN A 37 21.19 1.19 7.29
CA GLN A 37 22.02 0.04 6.92
C GLN A 37 21.20 -1.04 6.19
N ASN A 38 21.88 -1.87 5.41
CA ASN A 38 21.25 -3.01 4.71
C ASN A 38 20.54 -3.96 5.68
N GLU A 39 21.10 -4.19 6.86
CA GLU A 39 20.53 -5.05 7.89
C GLU A 39 19.20 -4.51 8.44
N GLU A 40 19.04 -3.18 8.54
CA GLU A 40 17.80 -2.56 9.00
C GLU A 40 16.67 -2.75 7.96
N ILE A 41 16.99 -2.60 6.68
CA ILE A 41 16.05 -2.87 5.57
C ILE A 41 15.72 -4.36 5.50
N THR A 42 16.71 -5.23 5.68
CA THR A 42 16.51 -6.68 5.68
C THR A 42 15.62 -7.11 6.83
N PHE A 43 15.81 -6.51 8.01
CA PHE A 43 14.92 -6.71 9.14
C PHE A 43 13.50 -6.24 8.81
N ALA A 44 13.33 -5.04 8.25
CA ALA A 44 12.02 -4.53 7.84
C ALA A 44 11.29 -5.49 6.89
N LEU A 45 11.97 -5.97 5.85
CA LEU A 45 11.44 -6.95 4.89
C LEU A 45 11.01 -8.25 5.57
N SER A 46 11.75 -8.72 6.58
CA SER A 46 11.36 -9.91 7.37
C SER A 46 10.06 -9.70 8.16
N GLN A 47 9.80 -8.48 8.63
CA GLN A 47 8.60 -8.16 9.40
C GLN A 47 7.37 -7.98 8.50
N THR A 48 7.58 -7.72 7.21
CA THR A 48 6.51 -7.38 6.27
C THR A 48 6.33 -8.42 5.16
N SER A 49 6.81 -9.65 5.38
CA SER A 49 6.72 -10.75 4.41
C SER A 49 7.23 -10.35 3.02
N ASP A 50 8.41 -9.71 2.97
CA ASP A 50 9.05 -9.23 1.74
C ASP A 50 8.26 -8.17 0.95
N ASN A 51 7.19 -7.59 1.51
CA ASN A 51 6.45 -6.50 0.89
C ASN A 51 7.27 -5.20 0.93
N ILE A 52 7.81 -4.78 -0.22
CA ILE A 52 8.67 -3.59 -0.33
C ILE A 52 8.00 -2.28 0.11
N TYR A 53 6.69 -2.14 -0.06
CA TYR A 53 5.97 -0.93 0.35
C TYR A 53 5.79 -0.87 1.86
N GLN A 54 5.44 -1.99 2.49
CA GLN A 54 5.34 -2.06 3.94
C GLN A 54 6.71 -1.96 4.60
N ALA A 55 7.74 -2.61 4.04
CA ALA A 55 9.12 -2.48 4.50
C ALA A 55 9.64 -1.05 4.33
N GLY A 56 9.30 -0.38 3.22
CA GLY A 56 9.58 1.03 3.00
C GLY A 56 8.92 1.93 4.03
N ALA A 57 7.65 1.69 4.35
CA ALA A 57 6.96 2.44 5.41
C ALA A 57 7.61 2.24 6.78
N TRP A 58 7.99 1.01 7.11
CA TRP A 58 8.71 0.70 8.35
C TRP A 58 10.05 1.45 8.41
N THR A 59 10.81 1.40 7.31
CA THR A 59 12.12 2.06 7.19
C THR A 59 12.00 3.58 7.28
N ALA A 60 11.02 4.17 6.60
CA ALA A 60 10.74 5.61 6.67
C ALA A 60 10.40 6.07 8.10
N ARG A 61 9.67 5.26 8.89
CA ARG A 61 9.43 5.56 10.31
C ARG A 61 10.71 5.50 11.14
N THR A 62 11.58 4.54 10.86
CA THR A 62 12.89 4.47 11.53
C THR A 62 13.70 5.72 11.24
N ILE A 63 13.75 6.17 9.99
CA ILE A 63 14.42 7.42 9.60
C ILE A 63 13.78 8.63 10.29
N ALA A 64 12.44 8.73 10.29
CA ALA A 64 11.72 9.78 11.01
C ALA A 64 12.10 9.81 12.50
N ALA A 65 12.16 8.66 13.16
CA ALA A 65 12.56 8.55 14.57
C ALA A 65 14.01 9.00 14.81
N GLN A 66 14.92 8.77 13.86
CA GLN A 66 16.29 9.31 13.94
C GLN A 66 16.28 10.85 13.90
N TYR A 67 15.49 11.43 12.98
CA TYR A 67 15.35 12.89 12.87
C TYR A 67 14.64 13.53 14.05
N SER A 68 13.63 12.87 14.63
CA SER A 68 12.94 13.36 15.84
C SER A 68 13.87 13.47 17.06
N ARG A 69 14.98 12.71 17.10
CA ARG A 69 16.00 12.85 18.16
C ARG A 69 16.91 14.06 17.99
N ARG A 70 16.92 14.70 16.82
CA ARG A 70 17.78 15.86 16.55
C ARG A 70 17.05 17.14 16.99
N VAL A 71 17.73 17.96 17.79
CA VAL A 71 17.22 19.29 18.17
C VAL A 71 17.26 20.20 16.94
N THR A 72 16.16 20.87 16.63
CA THR A 72 16.11 21.90 15.60
C THR A 72 16.98 23.08 16.03
N GLN A 73 18.08 23.31 15.30
CA GLN A 73 19.01 24.40 15.58
C GLN A 73 18.71 25.55 14.61
N ASN A 74 18.26 26.69 15.16
CA ASN A 74 18.16 27.92 14.40
C ASN A 74 19.57 28.49 14.19
N LEU A 75 20.22 28.14 13.07
CA LEU A 75 21.49 28.74 12.69
C LEU A 75 21.20 30.11 12.06
N SER A 76 21.52 31.18 12.80
CA SER A 76 21.31 32.55 12.38
C SER A 76 21.99 32.83 11.04
N GLY A 77 21.22 33.02 9.96
CA GLY A 77 21.70 33.69 8.75
C GLY A 77 21.19 33.19 7.40
N ALA A 78 21.01 31.87 7.16
CA ALA A 78 20.54 31.40 5.85
C ALA A 78 20.04 29.94 5.78
N LEU A 79 20.32 29.09 6.78
CA LEU A 79 20.00 27.66 6.70
C LEU A 79 19.50 27.17 8.06
N SER A 80 18.19 27.25 8.28
CA SER A 80 17.54 26.58 9.40
C SER A 80 17.39 25.10 9.05
N ALA A 81 18.11 24.21 9.74
CA ALA A 81 17.94 22.77 9.59
C ALA A 81 16.76 22.34 10.45
N ASN A 82 15.55 22.41 9.88
CA ASN A 82 14.32 22.00 10.56
C ASN A 82 14.20 20.47 10.57
N TYR A 83 14.91 19.80 11.47
CA TYR A 83 14.84 18.34 11.62
C TYR A 83 13.43 17.85 11.99
N SER A 84 12.63 18.71 12.64
CA SER A 84 11.20 18.47 12.85
C SER A 84 10.42 18.34 11.54
N ASP A 85 10.74 19.14 10.52
CA ASP A 85 10.08 19.08 9.21
C ASP A 85 10.47 17.80 8.48
N LEU A 86 11.76 17.40 8.54
CA LEU A 86 12.24 16.13 7.99
C LEU A 86 11.54 14.93 8.64
N ALA A 87 11.43 14.90 9.97
CA ALA A 87 10.70 13.83 10.66
C ALA A 87 9.23 13.74 10.23
N ASN A 88 8.58 14.89 10.04
CA ASN A 88 7.20 14.96 9.54
C ASN A 88 7.09 14.45 8.10
N GLN A 89 8.01 14.84 7.22
CA GLN A 89 8.04 14.39 5.82
C GLN A 89 8.18 12.87 5.73
N TYR A 90 9.12 12.28 6.46
CA TYR A 90 9.30 10.81 6.49
C TYR A 90 8.11 10.09 7.11
N THR A 91 7.43 10.71 8.09
CA THR A 91 6.18 10.16 8.64
C THR A 91 5.06 10.14 7.60
N GLN A 92 4.93 11.20 6.79
CA GLN A 92 3.96 11.22 5.68
C GLN A 92 4.30 10.21 4.59
N LEU A 93 5.57 10.12 4.20
CA LEU A 93 6.04 9.11 3.25
C LEU A 93 5.71 7.69 3.72
N ALA A 94 5.86 7.40 5.01
CA ALA A 94 5.48 6.11 5.57
C ALA A 94 3.97 5.81 5.41
N LEU A 95 3.10 6.80 5.63
CA LEU A 95 1.66 6.64 5.45
C LEU A 95 1.29 6.36 3.98
N ASP A 96 1.92 7.07 3.05
CA ASP A 96 1.70 6.87 1.61
C ASP A 96 2.16 5.48 1.15
N LEU A 97 3.32 5.02 1.65
CA LEU A 97 3.83 3.68 1.38
C LEU A 97 2.93 2.60 1.97
N GLU A 98 2.37 2.77 3.17
CA GLU A 98 1.38 1.83 3.70
C GLU A 98 0.11 1.77 2.86
N LEU A 99 -0.39 2.92 2.40
CA LEU A 99 -1.54 2.99 1.51
C LEU A 99 -1.26 2.25 0.19
N ASN A 100 -0.07 2.45 -0.37
CA ASN A 100 0.35 1.75 -1.59
C ASN A 100 0.53 0.25 -1.36
N GLY A 101 1.08 -0.17 -0.22
CA GLY A 101 1.19 -1.58 0.15
C GLY A 101 -0.18 -2.25 0.32
N LYS A 102 -1.15 -1.54 0.89
CA LYS A 102 -2.55 -2.00 0.96
C LYS A 102 -3.17 -2.11 -0.42
N LYS A 103 -2.98 -1.14 -1.31
CA LYS A 103 -3.48 -1.20 -2.70
C LYS A 103 -2.84 -2.31 -3.53
N ALA A 104 -1.54 -2.54 -3.36
CA ALA A 104 -0.79 -3.56 -4.10
C ALA A 104 -1.12 -4.98 -3.62
N GLY A 105 -1.31 -5.19 -2.31
CA GLY A 105 -1.69 -6.48 -1.73
C GLY A 105 -3.19 -6.77 -1.76
N ALA A 106 -4.01 -5.72 -1.70
CA ALA A 106 -5.45 -5.82 -1.90
C ALA A 106 -5.77 -5.60 -3.38
N SER A 107 -5.76 -6.68 -4.15
CA SER A 107 -6.69 -6.85 -5.27
C SER A 107 -8.16 -6.89 -4.79
N VAL A 108 -8.49 -6.29 -3.64
CA VAL A 108 -9.84 -5.84 -3.34
C VAL A 108 -10.02 -4.56 -4.13
N GLY A 109 -10.09 -4.73 -5.45
CA GLY A 109 -10.94 -3.86 -6.23
C GLY A 109 -12.28 -3.94 -5.53
N VAL A 110 -12.64 -2.90 -4.80
CA VAL A 110 -14.05 -2.67 -4.54
C VAL A 110 -14.61 -2.52 -5.95
N LYS A 111 -15.14 -3.61 -6.52
CA LYS A 111 -16.15 -3.55 -7.57
C LYS A 111 -17.37 -2.90 -6.93
N ALA A 112 -17.27 -1.61 -6.58
CA ALA A 112 -18.37 -0.74 -6.26
C ALA A 112 -19.06 -0.44 -7.59
N GLY A 113 -19.75 -1.44 -8.12
CA GLY A 113 -20.39 -1.36 -9.44
C GLY A 113 -21.06 -2.63 -9.94
N GLY A 114 -20.93 -3.78 -9.25
CA GLY A 114 -21.71 -4.95 -9.64
C GLY A 114 -21.25 -6.24 -8.99
N ILE A 115 -22.07 -6.75 -8.07
CA ILE A 115 -22.08 -8.18 -7.77
C ILE A 115 -22.57 -8.87 -9.05
N SER A 116 -21.83 -9.85 -9.56
CA SER A 116 -22.24 -10.58 -10.78
C SER A 116 -23.58 -11.30 -10.57
N ILE A 117 -24.38 -11.43 -11.62
CA ILE A 117 -25.66 -12.17 -11.58
C ILE A 117 -25.43 -13.60 -11.04
N ALA A 118 -24.36 -14.27 -11.46
CA ALA A 118 -24.00 -15.60 -10.97
C ALA A 118 -23.78 -15.65 -9.45
N VAL A 119 -23.17 -14.62 -8.85
CA VAL A 119 -23.00 -14.55 -7.38
C VAL A 119 -24.34 -14.29 -6.70
N VAL A 120 -25.19 -13.43 -7.28
CA VAL A 120 -26.55 -13.20 -6.77
C VAL A 120 -27.36 -14.49 -6.80
N ASP A 121 -27.27 -15.28 -7.87
CA ASP A 121 -28.04 -16.51 -8.03
C ASP A 121 -27.53 -17.64 -7.12
N ASN A 122 -26.22 -17.77 -6.94
CA ASN A 122 -25.65 -18.70 -5.94
C ASN A 122 -26.15 -18.38 -4.52
N VAL A 123 -26.18 -17.10 -4.14
CA VAL A 123 -26.71 -16.66 -2.84
C VAL A 123 -28.22 -16.90 -2.73
N ARG A 124 -28.96 -16.82 -3.84
CA ARG A 124 -30.41 -17.12 -3.88
C ARG A 124 -30.73 -18.61 -3.78
N GLN A 125 -29.84 -19.47 -4.30
CA GLN A 125 -29.98 -20.92 -4.25
C GLN A 125 -29.54 -21.52 -2.91
N ASN A 126 -28.79 -20.76 -2.10
CA ASN A 126 -28.37 -21.21 -0.77
C ASN A 126 -29.57 -21.30 0.20
N THR A 127 -29.97 -22.53 0.53
CA THR A 127 -31.09 -22.85 1.42
C THR A 127 -30.78 -22.66 2.91
N ASP A 128 -29.50 -22.59 3.29
CA ASP A 128 -29.07 -22.36 4.67
C ASP A 128 -29.11 -20.87 5.05
N ARG A 129 -29.40 -20.01 4.08
CA ARG A 129 -29.49 -18.56 4.27
C ARG A 129 -30.94 -18.11 4.38
N VAL A 130 -31.23 -17.32 5.40
CA VAL A 130 -32.53 -16.64 5.53
C VAL A 130 -32.79 -15.79 4.27
N PRO A 131 -33.86 -16.08 3.50
CA PRO A 131 -34.14 -15.35 2.28
C PRO A 131 -34.65 -13.93 2.61
N PRO A 132 -34.32 -12.92 1.80
CA PRO A 132 -34.82 -11.57 2.00
C PRO A 132 -36.32 -11.48 1.73
N SER A 133 -37.05 -10.71 2.53
CA SER A 133 -38.50 -10.52 2.44
C SER A 133 -38.95 -9.94 1.08
N PHE A 134 -38.11 -9.07 0.48
CA PHE A 134 -38.37 -8.42 -0.80
C PHE A 134 -37.20 -8.64 -1.77
N ARG A 135 -37.51 -8.79 -3.07
CA ARG A 135 -36.51 -8.84 -4.16
C ARG A 135 -37.04 -8.01 -5.33
N ARG A 136 -36.14 -7.35 -6.07
CA ARG A 136 -36.45 -6.45 -7.20
C ARG A 136 -37.41 -7.08 -8.22
N ASP A 137 -37.29 -8.38 -8.44
CA ASP A 137 -38.03 -9.08 -9.51
C ASP A 137 -39.38 -9.68 -9.05
N ARG A 138 -39.77 -9.52 -7.77
CA ARG A 138 -40.99 -10.15 -7.19
C ARG A 138 -42.32 -9.60 -7.70
N PHE A 139 -42.29 -8.49 -8.45
CA PHE A 139 -43.46 -7.82 -9.02
C PHE A 139 -43.42 -7.76 -10.55
N LYS A 140 -42.49 -8.47 -11.20
CA LYS A 140 -42.39 -8.50 -12.67
C LYS A 140 -43.50 -9.38 -13.28
N ASN A 141 -44.14 -8.88 -14.35
CA ASN A 141 -45.16 -9.58 -15.12
C ASN A 141 -44.83 -9.46 -16.64
N PRO A 142 -44.61 -10.57 -17.37
CA PRO A 142 -44.65 -11.96 -16.91
C PRO A 142 -43.46 -12.33 -16.02
N PRO A 143 -43.56 -13.40 -15.21
CA PRO A 143 -42.58 -13.74 -14.15
C PRO A 143 -41.18 -14.18 -14.63
N SER A 144 -40.96 -14.35 -15.94
CA SER A 144 -39.79 -14.99 -16.53
C SER A 144 -38.87 -14.05 -17.32
N TYR A 145 -38.74 -12.79 -16.90
CA TYR A 145 -37.87 -11.83 -17.58
C TYR A 145 -36.42 -11.95 -17.10
N SER A 146 -35.60 -12.71 -17.84
CA SER A 146 -34.14 -12.71 -17.75
C SER A 146 -33.60 -11.48 -18.49
N GLY A 147 -32.59 -10.81 -17.93
CA GLY A 147 -32.17 -9.45 -18.29
C GLY A 147 -31.44 -9.25 -19.63
N ASP A 148 -31.82 -9.97 -20.69
CA ASP A 148 -31.22 -9.82 -22.02
C ASP A 148 -32.03 -8.90 -22.96
N ASP A 149 -33.27 -8.53 -22.62
CA ASP A 149 -34.11 -7.71 -23.51
C ASP A 149 -34.05 -6.21 -23.19
N TYR A 150 -32.85 -5.60 -23.28
CA TYR A 150 -32.79 -4.15 -23.54
C TYR A 150 -33.05 -3.93 -25.03
N ASP A 151 -34.30 -4.07 -25.46
CA ASP A 151 -34.72 -3.63 -26.79
C ASP A 151 -34.68 -2.09 -26.80
N TYR A 152 -33.70 -1.55 -27.54
CA TYR A 152 -33.56 -0.11 -27.72
C TYR A 152 -34.42 0.26 -28.94
N SER A 153 -35.70 0.56 -28.69
CA SER A 153 -36.57 1.25 -29.64
C SER A 153 -36.68 2.73 -29.29
#